data_AF-J4W863-F1
#
_entry.id   AF-J4W863-F1
#
_cell.length_a   1.000
_cell.length_b   1.000
_cell.length_c   1.000
_cell.angle_alpha   90.00
_cell.angle_beta   90.00
_cell.angle_gamma   90.00
#
_symmetry.space_group_name_H-M   'P 1'
#
loop_
_entity.id
_entity.type
_entity.pdbx_description
1 polymer ?
#
loop_
_entity_poly.entity_id
_entity_poly.type
_entity_poly.pdbx_seq_one_letter_code
_entity_poly.pdbx_strand_id
1 'polypeptide(L)'
;MNIILKNTPEKDKEMAKEIISSFLELLKELTLLEEEIFKRNHELDVEKSVLNISDNQNHPKWKELMAEYKNRFEEIIKGKVSENLMSSGYAERYANPSEYSYVNSGDFSLEFTIKKEDKVTIITRYKETVDMKHEFILRLIDKKWLVDGKCYGFGDETIWYWDRI
;
A
#
# COMPACT_ATOMS: atom_id res chain seq x y z
N MET A 1 2.30 -17.07 -0.41
CA MET A 1 2.25 -16.18 -1.59
C MET A 1 2.37 -17.01 -2.85
N ASN A 2 1.40 -16.90 -3.76
CA ASN A 2 1.46 -17.53 -5.09
C ASN A 2 1.67 -16.45 -6.16
N ILE A 3 2.71 -16.58 -7.01
CA ILE A 3 3.02 -15.61 -8.07
C ILE A 3 2.70 -16.20 -9.43
N ILE A 4 1.92 -15.48 -10.24
CA ILE A 4 1.54 -15.84 -11.60
C ILE A 4 2.09 -14.76 -12.55
N LEU A 5 2.96 -15.16 -13.48
CA LEU A 5 3.46 -14.28 -14.55
C LEU A 5 2.61 -14.49 -15.82
N LYS A 6 1.77 -13.51 -16.18
CA LYS A 6 0.99 -13.52 -17.43
C LYS A 6 1.68 -12.70 -18.51
N ASN A 7 1.63 -13.19 -19.75
CA ASN A 7 2.18 -12.51 -20.93
C ASN A 7 3.63 -12.01 -20.72
N THR A 8 4.44 -12.76 -19.97
CA THR A 8 5.82 -12.39 -19.64
C THR A 8 6.77 -13.32 -20.40
N PRO A 9 7.40 -12.86 -21.49
CA PRO A 9 8.42 -13.62 -22.21
C PRO A 9 9.60 -14.01 -21.30
N GLU A 10 10.33 -15.07 -21.65
CA GLU A 10 11.47 -15.56 -20.86
C GLU A 10 12.50 -14.46 -20.56
N LYS A 11 12.80 -13.64 -21.57
CA LYS A 11 13.75 -12.51 -21.48
C LYS A 11 13.35 -11.44 -20.45
N ASP A 12 12.07 -11.35 -20.11
CA ASP A 12 11.51 -10.31 -19.24
C ASP A 12 11.25 -10.83 -17.80
N LYS A 13 11.54 -12.11 -17.52
CA LYS A 13 11.30 -12.72 -16.20
C LYS A 13 12.16 -12.13 -15.10
N GLU A 14 13.43 -11.83 -15.36
CA GLU A 14 14.30 -11.21 -14.35
C GLU A 14 13.82 -9.79 -14.01
N MET A 15 13.44 -9.00 -15.02
CA MET A 15 12.79 -7.70 -14.82
C MET A 15 11.51 -7.84 -13.98
N ALA A 16 10.65 -8.82 -14.30
CA ALA A 16 9.43 -9.04 -13.53
C ALA A 16 9.72 -9.37 -12.05
N LYS A 17 10.74 -10.19 -11.76
CA LYS A 17 11.16 -10.49 -10.39
C LYS A 17 11.65 -9.25 -9.65
N GLU A 18 12.48 -8.42 -10.29
CA GLU A 18 12.97 -7.18 -9.70
C GLU A 18 11.81 -6.23 -9.37
N ILE A 19 10.89 -6.03 -10.32
CA ILE A 19 9.71 -5.18 -10.11
C ILE A 19 8.84 -5.70 -8.97
N ILE A 20 8.53 -7.00 -8.97
CA ILE A 20 7.70 -7.62 -7.91
C ILE A 20 8.40 -7.48 -6.55
N SER A 21 9.71 -7.69 -6.48
CA SER A 21 10.46 -7.56 -5.23
C SER A 21 10.40 -6.15 -4.67
N SER A 22 10.74 -5.13 -5.49
CA SER A 22 10.69 -3.73 -5.07
C SER A 22 9.28 -3.28 -4.71
N PHE A 23 8.27 -3.79 -5.43
CA PHE A 23 6.87 -3.50 -5.14
C PHE A 23 6.41 -4.09 -3.80
N LEU A 24 6.74 -5.35 -3.51
CA LEU A 24 6.38 -5.98 -2.23
C LEU A 24 7.12 -5.34 -1.06
N GLU A 25 8.36 -4.90 -1.27
CA GLU A 25 9.12 -4.14 -0.27
C GLU A 25 8.43 -2.82 0.07
N LEU A 26 7.98 -2.06 -0.94
CA LEU A 26 7.18 -0.85 -0.73
C LEU A 26 5.92 -1.14 0.11
N LEU A 27 5.11 -2.13 -0.27
CA LEU A 27 3.89 -2.45 0.48
C LEU A 27 4.19 -2.85 1.92
N LYS A 28 5.28 -3.58 2.14
CA LYS A 28 5.73 -3.99 3.48
C LYS A 28 6.16 -2.79 4.33
N GLU A 29 6.92 -1.85 3.78
CA GLU A 29 7.29 -0.62 4.48
C GLU A 29 6.08 0.21 4.90
N LEU A 30 5.10 0.35 4.00
CA LEU A 30 3.83 1.04 4.29
C LEU A 30 3.05 0.34 5.41
N THR A 31 2.90 -0.99 5.31
CA THR A 31 2.25 -1.82 6.33
C THR A 31 2.90 -1.65 7.70
N LEU A 32 4.23 -1.70 7.79
CA LEU A 32 4.95 -1.56 9.06
C LEU A 32 4.77 -0.16 9.66
N LEU A 33 4.75 0.88 8.81
CA LEU A 33 4.49 2.24 9.27
C LEU A 33 3.07 2.37 9.85
N GLU A 34 2.04 1.87 9.16
CA GLU A 34 0.66 1.93 9.64
C GLU A 34 0.48 1.17 10.96
N GLU A 35 1.04 -0.04 11.07
CA GLU A 35 0.97 -0.85 12.30
C GLU A 35 1.65 -0.16 13.48
N GLU A 36 2.81 0.48 13.27
CA GLU A 36 3.52 1.24 14.30
C GLU A 36 2.69 2.45 14.77
N ILE A 37 2.18 3.25 13.83
CA ILE A 37 1.38 4.45 14.12
C ILE A 37 0.07 4.07 14.82
N PHE A 38 -0.58 2.99 14.40
CA PHE A 38 -1.76 2.47 15.06
C PHE A 38 -1.47 2.13 16.53
N LYS A 39 -0.40 1.38 16.79
CA LYS A 39 -0.01 1.01 18.15
C LYS A 39 0.27 2.24 19.02
N ARG A 40 1.05 3.19 18.52
CA ARG A 40 1.37 4.44 19.25
C ARG A 40 0.11 5.27 19.50
N ASN A 41 -0.80 5.35 18.55
CA ASN A 41 -2.06 6.06 18.74
C ASN A 41 -2.94 5.37 19.80
N HIS A 42 -2.99 4.04 19.80
CA HIS A 42 -3.70 3.29 20.83
C HIS A 42 -3.14 3.54 22.24
N GLU A 43 -1.81 3.64 22.37
CA GLU A 43 -1.16 4.02 23.63
C GLU A 43 -1.56 5.43 24.08
N LEU A 44 -1.68 6.40 23.16
CA LEU A 44 -2.19 7.73 23.47
C LEU A 44 -3.66 7.69 23.94
N ASP A 45 -4.49 6.84 23.34
CA ASP A 45 -5.88 6.66 23.75
C ASP A 45 -6.00 6.07 25.16
N VAL A 46 -5.12 5.14 25.53
CA VAL A 46 -5.02 4.62 26.90
C VAL A 46 -4.53 5.72 27.87
N GLU A 47 -3.54 6.53 27.47
CA GLU A 47 -3.01 7.65 28.27
C GLU A 47 -4.09 8.71 28.58
N LYS A 48 -5.05 8.93 27.66
CA LYS A 48 -6.18 9.88 27.88
C LYS A 48 -6.95 9.59 29.16
N SER A 49 -7.21 8.31 29.44
CA SER A 49 -7.93 7.89 30.66
C SER A 49 -7.16 8.27 31.92
N VAL A 50 -5.83 8.13 31.92
CA VAL A 50 -4.96 8.50 33.06
C VAL A 50 -4.92 10.02 33.25
N LEU A 51 -4.96 10.78 32.15
CA LEU A 51 -4.91 12.24 32.16
C LEU A 51 -6.29 12.92 32.32
N ASN A 52 -7.37 12.14 32.53
CA ASN A 52 -8.76 12.63 32.56
C ASN A 52 -9.15 13.46 31.32
N ILE A 53 -8.58 13.13 30.16
CA ILE A 53 -8.96 13.72 28.88
C ILE A 53 -10.21 12.99 28.39
N SER A 54 -11.23 13.73 27.94
CA SER A 54 -12.45 13.13 27.40
C SER A 54 -12.16 12.29 26.16
N ASP A 55 -12.87 11.17 26.00
CA ASP A 55 -12.79 10.31 24.81
C ASP A 55 -13.03 11.08 23.50
N ASN A 56 -13.86 12.12 23.54
CA ASN A 56 -14.17 12.97 22.39
C ASN A 56 -13.07 13.98 22.04
N GLN A 57 -12.00 14.06 22.84
CA GLN A 57 -10.88 14.96 22.61
C GLN A 57 -9.64 14.17 22.18
N ASN A 58 -8.88 14.71 21.22
CA ASN A 58 -7.61 14.10 20.83
C ASN A 58 -6.57 14.31 21.93
N HIS A 59 -5.70 13.32 22.11
CA HIS A 59 -4.53 13.47 22.96
C HIS A 59 -3.65 14.64 22.46
N PRO A 60 -3.02 15.47 23.32
CA PRO A 60 -2.19 16.60 22.88
C PRO A 60 -1.08 16.22 21.88
N LYS A 61 -0.48 15.03 22.07
CA LYS A 61 0.57 14.47 21.19
C LYS A 61 0.04 13.91 19.86
N TRP A 62 -1.28 13.81 19.68
CA TRP A 62 -1.88 13.21 18.48
C TRP A 62 -1.49 13.95 17.20
N LYS A 63 -1.51 15.29 17.23
CA LYS A 63 -1.15 16.11 16.06
C LYS A 63 0.30 15.89 15.63
N GLU A 64 1.20 15.74 16.59
CA GLU A 64 2.61 15.46 16.34
C GLU A 64 2.79 14.07 15.73
N LEU A 65 2.10 13.06 16.27
CA LEU A 65 2.10 11.70 15.72
C LEU A 65 1.61 11.67 14.25
N MET A 66 0.55 12.41 13.94
CA MET A 66 0.01 12.48 12.56
C MET A 66 0.95 13.22 11.61
N ALA A 67 1.63 14.28 12.07
CA ALA A 67 2.65 14.96 11.28
C ALA A 67 3.85 14.06 10.99
N GLU A 68 4.30 13.28 11.99
CA GLU A 68 5.34 12.28 11.83
C GLU A 68 4.93 11.19 10.82
N TYR A 69 3.71 10.65 10.96
CA TYR A 69 3.17 9.65 10.04
C TYR A 69 3.21 10.14 8.59
N LYS A 70 2.68 11.34 8.34
CA LYS A 70 2.66 11.94 7.00
C LYS A 70 4.06 12.09 6.42
N ASN A 71 5.01 12.65 7.18
CA ASN A 71 6.38 12.84 6.70
C ASN A 71 7.08 11.50 6.37
N ARG A 72 6.88 10.48 7.23
CA ARG A 72 7.48 9.16 7.01
C ARG A 72 6.84 8.44 5.82
N PHE A 73 5.53 8.55 5.67
CA PHE A 73 4.81 8.02 4.51
C PHE A 73 5.33 8.63 3.21
N GLU A 74 5.46 9.97 3.17
CA GLU A 74 6.00 10.72 2.03
C GLU A 74 7.41 10.25 1.65
N GLU A 75 8.30 10.05 2.63
CA GLU A 75 9.66 9.57 2.35
C GLU A 75 9.70 8.12 1.86
N ILE A 76 8.80 7.24 2.32
CA ILE A 76 8.71 5.85 1.84
C ILE A 76 8.33 5.79 0.35
N ILE A 77 7.32 6.56 -0.05
CA ILE A 77 6.79 6.51 -1.43
C ILE A 77 7.66 7.29 -2.43
N LYS A 78 8.52 8.18 -1.95
CA LYS A 78 9.35 9.06 -2.77
C LYS A 78 10.25 8.27 -3.71
N GLY A 79 10.08 8.51 -5.01
CA GLY A 79 10.84 7.79 -6.04
C GLY A 79 10.44 6.32 -6.24
N LYS A 80 9.37 5.86 -5.57
CA LYS A 80 8.71 4.56 -5.79
C LYS A 80 7.30 4.73 -6.37
N VAL A 81 6.71 5.91 -6.19
CA VAL A 81 5.39 6.31 -6.69
C VAL A 81 5.53 7.52 -7.62
N SER A 82 4.73 7.56 -8.68
CA SER A 82 4.70 8.68 -9.64
C SER A 82 4.18 9.97 -9.01
N GLU A 83 4.59 11.13 -9.55
CA GLU A 83 4.02 12.42 -9.15
C GLU A 83 2.52 12.51 -9.40
N ASN A 84 2.02 11.84 -10.44
CA ASN A 84 0.60 11.78 -10.76
C ASN A 84 -0.20 11.15 -9.61
N LEU A 85 0.21 9.96 -9.13
CA LEU A 85 -0.46 9.29 -8.02
C LEU A 85 -0.27 10.07 -6.70
N MET A 86 0.91 10.63 -6.46
CA MET A 86 1.16 11.49 -5.29
C MET A 86 0.25 12.74 -5.27
N SER A 87 -0.02 13.34 -6.43
CA SER A 87 -0.87 14.54 -6.54
C SER A 87 -2.34 14.30 -6.20
N SER A 88 -2.78 13.03 -6.25
CA SER A 88 -4.16 12.62 -5.88
C SER A 88 -4.39 12.55 -4.37
N GLY A 89 -3.35 12.82 -3.57
CA GLY A 89 -3.35 12.79 -2.11
C GLY A 89 -2.93 11.44 -1.53
N TYR A 90 -2.73 11.42 -0.22
CA TYR A 90 -2.35 10.22 0.54
C TYR A 90 -3.56 9.56 1.19
N ALA A 91 -3.41 8.31 1.62
CA ALA A 91 -4.27 7.75 2.65
C ALA A 91 -4.22 8.67 3.88
N GLU A 92 -5.29 9.43 4.13
CA GLU A 92 -5.43 10.31 5.31
C GLU A 92 -5.70 9.51 6.59
N ARG A 93 -5.72 8.19 6.48
CA ARG A 93 -6.08 7.24 7.52
C ARG A 93 -5.09 6.08 7.47
N TYR A 94 -4.78 5.54 8.62
CA TYR A 94 -4.13 4.25 8.78
C TYR A 94 -5.19 3.29 9.35
N ALA A 95 -5.12 2.02 8.97
CA ALA A 95 -6.06 1.00 9.39
C ALA A 95 -5.42 -0.02 10.34
N ASN A 96 -6.26 -0.79 11.04
CA ASN A 96 -5.85 -2.01 11.71
C ASN A 96 -6.88 -3.11 11.44
N PRO A 97 -6.54 -4.19 10.70
CA PRO A 97 -5.26 -4.42 10.05
C PRO A 97 -4.88 -3.32 9.05
N SER A 98 -3.59 -3.12 8.80
CA SER A 98 -3.10 -2.18 7.78
C SER A 98 -3.58 -2.59 6.38
N GLU A 99 -3.66 -1.62 5.48
CA GLU A 99 -4.22 -1.78 4.12
C GLU A 99 -3.57 -2.95 3.35
N TYR A 100 -2.27 -3.15 3.55
CA TYR A 100 -1.49 -4.21 2.89
C TYR A 100 -0.99 -5.27 3.88
N SER A 101 -1.70 -5.47 4.99
CA SER A 101 -1.37 -6.47 6.02
C SER A 101 -1.22 -7.89 5.47
N TYR A 102 -1.92 -8.21 4.37
CA TYR A 102 -1.78 -9.49 3.66
C TYR A 102 -0.35 -9.76 3.13
N VAL A 103 0.48 -8.72 2.96
CA VAL A 103 1.88 -8.88 2.56
C VAL A 103 2.71 -9.49 3.69
N ASN A 104 2.39 -9.15 4.95
CA ASN A 104 3.08 -9.69 6.12
C ASN A 104 2.72 -11.16 6.38
N SER A 105 1.45 -11.54 6.19
CA SER A 105 1.00 -12.92 6.37
C SER A 105 1.44 -13.82 5.22
N GLY A 106 1.68 -13.25 4.03
CA GLY A 106 1.96 -14.00 2.82
C GLY A 106 0.74 -14.73 2.26
N ASP A 107 -0.45 -14.49 2.83
CA ASP A 107 -1.72 -15.13 2.44
C ASP A 107 -2.42 -14.35 1.33
N PHE A 108 -1.77 -14.32 0.17
CA PHE A 108 -2.30 -13.69 -1.03
C PHE A 108 -1.72 -14.35 -2.28
N SER A 109 -2.39 -14.09 -3.41
CA SER A 109 -1.84 -14.35 -4.74
C SER A 109 -1.52 -13.05 -5.44
N LEU A 110 -0.50 -13.09 -6.30
CA LEU A 110 -0.02 -11.96 -7.08
C LEU A 110 0.02 -12.36 -8.55
N GLU A 111 -0.64 -11.57 -9.39
CA GLU A 111 -0.60 -11.70 -10.84
C GLU A 111 0.16 -10.52 -11.43
N PHE A 112 1.28 -10.79 -12.10
CA PHE A 112 2.05 -9.81 -12.84
C PHE A 112 1.74 -9.93 -14.33
N THR A 113 1.42 -8.81 -14.98
CA THR A 113 1.17 -8.77 -16.41
C THR A 113 1.90 -7.61 -17.07
N ILE A 114 2.69 -7.91 -18.11
CA ILE A 114 3.20 -6.88 -19.01
C ILE A 114 2.07 -6.47 -19.95
N LYS A 115 1.63 -5.20 -19.89
CA LYS A 115 0.61 -4.67 -20.81
C LYS A 115 1.27 -4.12 -22.08
N LYS A 116 2.43 -3.48 -21.92
CA LYS A 116 3.31 -2.95 -22.98
C LYS A 116 4.70 -2.65 -22.38
N GLU A 117 5.65 -2.28 -23.22
CA GLU A 117 7.06 -2.08 -22.85
C GLU A 117 7.28 -1.16 -21.63
N ASP A 118 6.45 -0.12 -21.48
CA ASP A 118 6.54 0.90 -20.43
C ASP A 118 5.43 0.78 -19.37
N LYS A 119 4.64 -0.31 -19.38
CA LYS A 119 3.49 -0.48 -18.48
C LYS A 119 3.27 -1.92 -18.06
N VAL A 120 3.28 -2.15 -16.76
CA VAL A 120 2.92 -3.43 -16.14
C VAL A 120 1.78 -3.24 -15.15
N THR A 121 1.06 -4.32 -14.87
CA THR A 121 0.03 -4.36 -13.83
C THR A 121 0.34 -5.48 -12.86
N ILE A 122 0.19 -5.19 -11.57
CA ILE A 122 0.26 -6.17 -10.50
C ILE A 122 -1.12 -6.25 -9.86
N ILE A 123 -1.74 -7.42 -9.86
CA ILE A 123 -2.99 -7.66 -9.16
C ILE A 123 -2.71 -8.54 -7.95
N THR A 124 -2.98 -8.04 -6.74
CA THR A 124 -2.99 -8.86 -5.54
C THR A 124 -4.41 -9.30 -5.23
N ARG A 125 -4.59 -10.56 -4.84
CA ARG A 125 -5.87 -11.10 -4.35
C ARG A 125 -5.64 -11.71 -2.99
N TYR A 126 -6.43 -11.28 -2.03
CA TYR A 126 -6.27 -11.60 -0.62
C TYR A 126 -7.65 -11.70 0.03
N LYS A 127 -7.69 -12.27 1.23
CA LYS A 127 -8.92 -12.46 1.97
C LYS A 127 -8.84 -11.75 3.32
N GLU A 128 -9.82 -10.91 3.57
CA GLU A 128 -10.10 -10.37 4.90
C GLU A 128 -11.46 -10.90 5.38
N THR A 129 -12.40 -10.00 5.67
CA THR A 129 -13.80 -10.38 5.91
C THR A 129 -14.46 -10.90 4.62
N VAL A 130 -14.06 -10.35 3.48
CA VAL A 130 -14.49 -10.74 2.13
C VAL A 130 -13.27 -10.96 1.24
N ASP A 131 -13.47 -11.61 0.10
CA ASP A 131 -12.42 -11.72 -0.91
C ASP A 131 -12.21 -10.34 -1.56
N MET A 132 -10.96 -9.88 -1.57
CA MET A 132 -10.56 -8.55 -1.99
C MET A 132 -9.49 -8.63 -3.06
N LYS A 133 -9.31 -7.54 -3.81
CA LYS A 133 -8.22 -7.40 -4.76
C LYS A 133 -7.76 -5.97 -4.91
N HIS A 134 -6.45 -5.80 -5.10
CA HIS A 134 -5.86 -4.55 -5.54
C HIS A 134 -5.28 -4.72 -6.93
N GLU A 135 -5.43 -3.71 -7.79
CA GLU A 135 -4.67 -3.56 -9.02
C GLU A 135 -3.73 -2.36 -8.88
N PHE A 136 -2.45 -2.60 -9.11
CA PHE A 136 -1.42 -1.57 -9.18
C PHE A 136 -0.93 -1.45 -10.61
N ILE A 137 -0.97 -0.24 -11.14
CA ILE A 137 -0.45 0.10 -12.45
C ILE A 137 0.95 0.68 -12.24
N LEU A 138 1.97 0.03 -12.79
CA LEU A 138 3.34 0.55 -12.76
C LEU A 138 3.75 1.02 -14.15
N ARG A 139 4.46 2.15 -14.20
CA ARG A 139 5.00 2.73 -15.44
C ARG A 139 6.49 2.94 -15.35
N LEU A 140 7.16 2.76 -16.48
CA LEU A 140 8.57 3.10 -16.62
C LEU A 140 8.70 4.61 -16.86
N ILE A 141 9.11 5.35 -15.83
CA ILE A 141 9.30 6.80 -15.84
C ILE A 141 10.75 7.08 -15.45
N ASP A 142 11.48 7.84 -16.26
CA ASP A 142 12.91 8.14 -16.05
C ASP A 142 13.76 6.89 -15.75
N LYS A 143 13.47 5.80 -16.49
CA LYS A 143 14.12 4.48 -16.36
C LYS A 143 13.88 3.78 -15.01
N LYS A 144 12.86 4.19 -14.25
CA LYS A 144 12.42 3.54 -13.00
C LYS A 144 10.97 3.09 -13.12
N TRP A 145 10.67 1.91 -12.59
CA TRP A 145 9.30 1.44 -12.47
C TRP A 145 8.65 2.06 -11.24
N LEU A 146 7.65 2.92 -11.45
CA LEU A 146 6.94 3.63 -10.39
C LEU A 146 5.48 3.20 -10.38
N VAL A 147 4.88 3.12 -9.19
CA VAL A 147 3.42 2.96 -9.07
C VAL A 147 2.75 4.26 -9.54
N ASP A 148 1.92 4.15 -10.57
CA ASP A 148 1.24 5.27 -11.23
C ASP A 148 -0.28 5.24 -11.04
N GLY A 149 -0.82 4.11 -10.58
CA GLY A 149 -2.22 4.01 -10.22
C GLY A 149 -2.48 2.84 -9.27
N LYS A 150 -3.50 2.99 -8.43
CA LYS A 150 -4.05 1.93 -7.58
C LYS A 150 -5.57 1.89 -7.78
N CYS A 151 -6.10 0.68 -7.88
CA CYS A 151 -7.52 0.41 -7.81
C CYS A 151 -7.77 -0.72 -6.80
N TYR A 152 -8.97 -0.77 -6.22
CA TYR A 152 -9.46 -1.93 -5.48
C TYR A 152 -10.74 -2.50 -6.08
N GLY A 153 -11.06 -3.73 -5.71
CA GLY A 153 -12.33 -4.39 -6.04
C GLY A 153 -12.58 -5.60 -5.14
N PHE A 154 -13.71 -6.25 -5.35
CA PHE A 154 -14.17 -7.38 -4.52
C PHE A 154 -14.22 -8.66 -5.34
N GLY A 155 -13.73 -9.76 -4.77
CA GLY A 155 -13.76 -11.11 -5.32
C GLY A 155 -13.52 -11.17 -6.84
N ASP A 156 -14.49 -11.74 -7.54
CA ASP A 156 -14.49 -11.87 -9.00
C ASP A 156 -15.33 -10.80 -9.73
N GLU A 157 -15.71 -9.73 -9.02
CA GLU A 157 -16.44 -8.63 -9.64
C GLU A 157 -15.62 -7.96 -10.74
N THR A 158 -16.29 -7.42 -11.75
CA THR A 158 -15.60 -6.74 -12.87
C THR A 158 -15.36 -5.25 -12.62
N ILE A 159 -15.96 -4.71 -11.55
CA ILE A 159 -15.89 -3.30 -11.18
C ILE A 159 -14.58 -3.03 -10.42
N TRP A 160 -13.97 -1.90 -10.74
CA TRP A 160 -12.76 -1.39 -10.08
C TRP A 160 -13.01 0.03 -9.61
N TYR A 161 -12.51 0.34 -8.41
CA TYR A 161 -12.60 1.65 -7.79
C TYR A 161 -11.19 2.24 -7.70
N TRP A 162 -11.01 3.46 -8.24
CA TRP A 162 -9.75 4.18 -8.11
C TRP A 162 -9.46 4.53 -6.67
N ASP A 163 -8.21 4.42 -6.29
CA ASP A 163 -7.78 4.62 -4.91
C ASP A 163 -6.42 5.29 -4.80
N ARG A 164 -6.15 5.84 -3.62
CA ARG A 164 -4.86 6.43 -3.24
C ARG A 164 -3.90 5.32 -2.80
N ILE A 165 -2.61 5.59 -2.96
CA ILE A 165 -1.56 4.67 -2.48
C ILE A 165 -1.62 4.52 -0.95
#